data_AF-A0A1H4U0D0-F1
#
_entry.id   AF-A0A1H4U0D0-F1
#
_cell.length_a   1.000
_cell.length_b   1.000
_cell.length_c   1.000
_cell.angle_alpha   90.00
_cell.angle_beta   90.00
_cell.angle_gamma   90.00
#
_symmetry.space_group_name_H-M   'P 1'
#
loop_
_entity.id
_entity.type
_entity.pdbx_description
1 polymer ?
#
loop_
_entity_poly.entity_id
_entity_poly.type
_entity_poly.pdbx_seq_one_letter_code
_entity_poly.pdbx_strand_id
1 'polypeptide(L)'
;MTTPEDRPQHEPEANPFRPPTPEPALPPYPATPYPHAQYPAPPPIGLPPKRGAGRKIALGIGIPLVLLVVAAVVVAGLTAAKPGSSNVGDCLKGNPDRADSVSSVACGPEAAYKIVGKLADQHQVAMNFGGCDRFPTASAAYWEGVDVSKGTLFCLEDLKNPGKGMPAVGDCLKGELSAAHAERVPCGPEASYKVAAIEDGGALAGLTKAVCTKVPSAGASMEWKRQGSLSSKILCLEDLKNPANRRPAVGECMAPGPGDELHLAPCAKGAAKVLGQVEGLTKLDTVSKTVKEICKDFPGADQAASWSAQGSFTATTYCLQSVRK
;
A
#
# COMPACT_ATOMS: atom_id res chain seq x y z
N MET A 1 43.07 58.89 1.07
CA MET A 1 43.24 57.51 1.57
C MET A 1 41.87 56.86 1.50
N THR A 2 41.62 56.08 0.44
CA THR A 2 40.35 55.40 0.19
C THR A 2 40.62 53.90 0.27
N THR A 3 39.94 53.23 1.19
CA THR A 3 39.99 51.77 1.38
C THR A 3 39.29 51.05 0.23
N PRO A 4 39.78 49.89 -0.24
CA PRO A 4 39.14 49.12 -1.29
C PRO A 4 37.96 48.31 -0.74
N GLU A 5 36.87 48.34 -1.51
CA GLU A 5 35.62 47.64 -1.27
C GLU A 5 35.77 46.13 -1.55
N ASP A 6 35.50 45.31 -0.55
CA ASP A 6 35.59 43.85 -0.61
C ASP A 6 34.34 43.29 -1.31
N ARG A 7 34.55 42.68 -2.48
CA ARG A 7 33.48 42.14 -3.33
C ARG A 7 33.32 40.65 -3.03
N PRO A 8 32.12 40.17 -2.64
CA PRO A 8 31.91 38.75 -2.38
C PRO A 8 32.18 37.91 -3.63
N GLN A 9 33.04 36.90 -3.49
CA GLN A 9 33.28 35.90 -4.53
C GLN A 9 32.04 35.02 -4.68
N HIS A 10 31.49 34.95 -5.89
CA HIS A 10 30.47 33.98 -6.27
C HIS A 10 31.09 32.57 -6.24
N GLU A 11 30.52 31.67 -5.42
CA GLU A 11 30.79 30.24 -5.54
C GLU A 11 30.22 29.70 -6.87
N PRO A 12 30.99 28.88 -7.61
CA PRO A 12 30.54 28.31 -8.87
C PRO A 12 29.40 27.30 -8.63
N GLU A 13 28.28 27.55 -9.31
CA GLU A 13 27.07 26.74 -9.31
C GLU A 13 27.36 25.29 -9.77
N ALA A 14 26.93 24.32 -8.98
CA ALA A 14 27.20 22.90 -9.23
C ALA A 14 26.46 22.41 -10.48
N ASN A 15 27.22 21.95 -11.48
CA ASN A 15 26.68 21.42 -12.73
C ASN A 15 25.99 20.05 -12.51
N PRO A 16 24.67 19.93 -12.74
CA PRO A 16 23.90 18.70 -12.49
C PRO A 16 24.15 17.56 -13.49
N PHE A 17 24.98 17.78 -14.53
CA PHE A 17 25.25 16.78 -15.57
C PHE A 17 26.60 16.06 -15.43
N ARG A 18 27.23 16.10 -14.26
CA ARG A 18 28.48 15.36 -14.04
C ARG A 18 28.17 13.85 -13.89
N PRO A 19 28.76 12.96 -14.72
CA PRO A 19 28.61 11.53 -14.54
C PRO A 19 29.17 11.11 -13.17
N PRO A 20 28.56 10.11 -12.50
CA PRO A 20 28.98 9.69 -11.17
C PRO A 20 30.45 9.22 -11.20
N THR A 21 31.26 9.81 -10.31
CA THR A 21 32.63 9.38 -10.07
C THR A 21 32.61 7.92 -9.60
N PRO A 22 33.46 7.03 -10.13
CA PRO A 22 33.54 5.65 -9.69
C PRO A 22 33.83 5.57 -8.18
N GLU A 23 32.89 4.98 -7.43
CA GLU A 23 33.01 4.78 -5.99
C GLU A 23 34.09 3.71 -5.71
N PRO A 24 35.00 3.91 -4.74
CA PRO A 24 36.00 2.92 -4.37
C PRO A 24 35.35 1.62 -3.90
N ALA A 25 35.75 0.50 -4.50
CA ALA A 25 35.27 -0.83 -4.11
C ALA A 25 35.53 -1.09 -2.62
N LEU A 26 34.48 -1.43 -1.88
CA LEU A 26 34.56 -1.83 -0.49
C LEU A 26 35.38 -3.13 -0.33
N PRO A 27 36.15 -3.28 0.76
CA PRO A 27 36.96 -4.46 1.02
C PRO A 27 36.07 -5.71 1.25
N PRO A 28 36.52 -6.90 0.84
CA PRO A 28 35.79 -8.14 1.04
C PRO A 28 35.69 -8.49 2.53
N TYR A 29 34.47 -8.75 3.00
CA TYR A 29 34.23 -9.21 4.37
C TYR A 29 34.76 -10.65 4.58
N PRO A 30 35.39 -10.96 5.73
CA PRO A 30 35.86 -12.31 6.03
C PRO A 30 34.68 -13.26 6.29
N ALA A 31 34.71 -14.42 5.62
CA ALA A 31 33.75 -15.50 5.83
C ALA A 31 34.00 -16.16 7.20
N THR A 32 33.02 -16.08 8.10
CA THR A 32 33.03 -16.83 9.36
C THR A 32 32.42 -18.24 9.15
N PRO A 33 33.04 -19.31 9.69
CA PRO A 33 32.47 -20.65 9.63
C PRO A 33 31.30 -20.77 10.62
N TYR A 34 30.11 -21.09 10.12
CA TYR A 34 28.97 -21.43 10.96
C TYR A 34 29.08 -22.89 11.45
N PRO A 35 28.86 -23.17 12.75
CA PRO A 35 28.81 -24.53 13.26
C PRO A 35 27.55 -25.25 12.80
N HIS A 36 27.71 -26.40 12.15
CA HIS A 36 26.63 -27.28 11.74
C HIS A 36 25.99 -27.95 12.97
N ALA A 37 24.74 -27.59 13.29
CA ALA A 37 23.92 -28.33 14.23
C ALA A 37 23.48 -29.66 13.58
N GLN A 38 23.94 -30.79 14.12
CA GLN A 38 23.50 -32.12 13.75
C GLN A 38 22.09 -32.37 14.31
N TYR A 39 21.08 -32.37 13.44
CA TYR A 39 19.74 -32.82 13.80
C TYR A 39 19.66 -34.36 13.72
N PRO A 40 19.01 -35.03 14.68
CA PRO A 40 18.78 -36.46 14.63
C PRO A 40 17.81 -36.84 13.50
N ALA A 41 18.09 -37.96 12.84
CA ALA A 41 17.31 -38.48 11.72
C ALA A 41 15.88 -38.87 12.15
N PRO A 42 14.85 -38.58 11.33
CA PRO A 42 13.48 -39.00 11.60
C PRO A 42 13.31 -40.53 11.45
N PRO A 43 12.42 -41.17 12.23
CA PRO A 43 12.18 -42.60 12.15
C PRO A 43 11.46 -43.01 10.84
N PRO A 44 11.71 -44.23 10.32
CA PRO A 44 11.11 -44.69 9.07
C PRO A 44 9.60 -44.94 9.23
N ILE A 45 8.82 -44.33 8.33
CA ILE A 45 7.37 -44.55 8.21
C ILE A 45 7.16 -45.83 7.39
N GLY A 46 6.57 -46.86 8.01
CA GLY A 46 6.22 -48.12 7.36
C GLY A 46 5.09 -47.95 6.33
N LEU A 47 5.31 -48.47 5.12
CA LEU A 47 4.30 -48.62 4.08
C LEU A 47 3.29 -49.73 4.46
N PRO A 48 1.98 -49.55 4.22
CA PRO A 48 0.99 -50.60 4.49
C PRO A 48 1.06 -51.74 3.46
N PRO A 49 0.77 -53.00 3.85
CA PRO A 49 0.88 -54.17 2.99
C PRO A 49 -0.22 -54.25 1.93
N LYS A 50 0.19 -54.56 0.70
CA LYS A 50 -0.66 -54.75 -0.48
C LYS A 50 -1.32 -56.13 -0.43
N ARG A 51 -2.62 -56.21 -0.10
CA ARG A 51 -3.41 -57.46 -0.21
C ARG A 51 -3.97 -57.60 -1.63
N GLY A 52 -3.63 -58.70 -2.28
CA GLY A 52 -4.26 -59.14 -3.52
C GLY A 52 -5.67 -59.67 -3.27
N ALA A 53 -6.59 -59.33 -4.18
CA ALA A 53 -7.88 -59.98 -4.27
C ALA A 53 -8.18 -60.22 -5.75
N GLY A 54 -8.06 -61.47 -6.18
CA GLY A 54 -8.58 -61.92 -7.45
C GLY A 54 -10.10 -62.04 -7.37
N ARG A 55 -10.81 -61.47 -8.33
CA ARG A 55 -12.20 -61.83 -8.63
C ARG A 55 -12.40 -61.77 -10.14
N LYS A 56 -12.54 -62.95 -10.74
CA LYS A 56 -13.05 -63.13 -12.10
C LYS A 56 -14.54 -62.75 -12.07
N ILE A 57 -14.95 -61.78 -12.89
CA ILE A 57 -16.36 -61.56 -13.21
C ILE A 57 -16.47 -61.45 -14.74
N ALA A 58 -17.37 -62.26 -15.27
CA ALA A 58 -17.60 -62.51 -16.67
C ALA A 58 -18.36 -61.36 -17.37
N LEU A 59 -18.19 -61.35 -18.69
CA LEU A 59 -18.80 -60.51 -19.73
C LEU A 59 -20.28 -60.14 -19.49
N GLY A 60 -20.60 -58.88 -19.78
CA GLY A 60 -21.96 -58.40 -20.03
C GLY A 60 -21.93 -57.18 -20.95
N ILE A 61 -22.49 -57.34 -22.15
CA ILE A 61 -22.48 -56.40 -23.27
C ILE A 61 -23.15 -55.07 -22.88
N GLY A 62 -22.35 -54.02 -22.71
CA GLY A 62 -22.85 -52.65 -22.42
C GLY A 62 -21.74 -51.60 -22.22
N ILE A 63 -20.50 -51.94 -22.58
CA ILE A 63 -19.28 -51.26 -22.13
C ILE A 63 -18.78 -50.10 -23.03
N PRO A 64 -19.08 -49.97 -24.34
CA PRO A 64 -18.43 -48.91 -25.12
C PRO A 64 -18.98 -47.51 -24.78
N LEU A 65 -20.24 -47.37 -24.39
CA LEU A 65 -20.82 -46.05 -24.08
C LEU A 65 -20.38 -45.52 -22.72
N VAL A 66 -20.33 -46.38 -21.70
CA VAL A 66 -19.86 -45.98 -20.36
C VAL A 66 -18.35 -45.74 -20.37
N LEU A 67 -17.56 -46.52 -21.12
CA LEU A 67 -16.13 -46.21 -21.30
C LEU A 67 -15.92 -44.91 -22.09
N LEU A 68 -16.77 -44.54 -23.05
CA LEU A 68 -16.67 -43.25 -23.74
C LEU A 68 -17.02 -42.07 -22.84
N VAL A 69 -18.07 -42.19 -22.01
CA VAL A 69 -18.44 -41.14 -21.05
C VAL A 69 -17.40 -41.04 -19.95
N VAL A 70 -16.91 -42.16 -19.43
CA VAL A 70 -15.82 -42.17 -18.43
C VAL A 70 -14.52 -41.67 -19.05
N ALA A 71 -14.18 -42.03 -20.29
CA ALA A 71 -13.01 -41.49 -20.99
C ALA A 71 -13.16 -40.00 -21.30
N ALA A 72 -14.34 -39.50 -21.66
CA ALA A 72 -14.59 -38.08 -21.87
C ALA A 72 -14.53 -37.28 -20.55
N VAL A 73 -15.07 -37.81 -19.47
CA VAL A 73 -15.00 -37.21 -18.12
C VAL A 73 -13.58 -37.29 -17.55
N VAL A 74 -12.85 -38.37 -17.81
CA VAL A 74 -11.46 -38.56 -17.38
C VAL A 74 -10.51 -37.74 -18.24
N VAL A 75 -10.74 -37.55 -19.54
CA VAL A 75 -9.93 -36.66 -20.39
C VAL A 75 -10.22 -35.19 -20.07
N ALA A 76 -11.49 -34.80 -19.83
CA ALA A 76 -11.81 -33.44 -19.36
C ALA A 76 -11.30 -33.18 -17.92
N GLY A 77 -11.26 -34.20 -17.07
CA GLY A 77 -10.71 -34.14 -15.71
C GLY A 77 -9.18 -34.25 -15.64
N LEU A 78 -8.51 -34.87 -16.61
CA LEU A 78 -7.05 -34.97 -16.71
C LEU A 78 -6.41 -33.85 -17.56
N THR A 79 -7.21 -33.08 -18.29
CA THR A 79 -6.83 -31.73 -18.75
C THR A 79 -7.09 -30.66 -17.70
N ALA A 80 -7.47 -31.04 -16.45
CA ALA A 80 -7.23 -30.18 -15.32
C ALA A 80 -5.71 -29.96 -15.25
N ALA A 81 -5.30 -28.83 -15.84
CA ALA A 81 -3.91 -28.44 -16.00
C ALA A 81 -3.19 -28.68 -14.67
N LYS A 82 -2.10 -29.44 -14.72
CA LYS A 82 -1.12 -29.41 -13.63
C LYS A 82 -0.89 -27.93 -13.29
N PRO A 83 -1.03 -27.51 -12.02
CA PRO A 83 -1.10 -26.08 -11.69
C PRO A 83 0.19 -25.30 -11.99
N GLY A 84 1.27 -25.98 -12.37
CA GLY A 84 2.60 -25.41 -12.61
C GLY A 84 2.83 -24.52 -13.83
N SER A 85 1.82 -23.98 -14.52
CA SER A 85 2.07 -23.03 -15.63
C SER A 85 1.17 -21.81 -15.68
N SER A 86 0.55 -21.43 -14.56
CA SER A 86 -0.28 -20.21 -14.55
C SER A 86 0.60 -18.97 -14.80
N ASN A 87 0.18 -18.12 -15.74
CA ASN A 87 0.87 -16.91 -16.17
C ASN A 87 0.04 -15.66 -15.89
N VAL A 88 0.69 -14.50 -15.93
CA VAL A 88 -0.01 -13.22 -15.87
C VAL A 88 -0.97 -13.13 -17.06
N GLY A 89 -2.24 -12.82 -16.78
CA GLY A 89 -3.32 -12.82 -17.74
C GLY A 89 -4.27 -14.01 -17.60
N ASP A 90 -3.83 -15.13 -17.03
CA ASP A 90 -4.66 -16.32 -16.86
C ASP A 90 -5.77 -16.10 -15.82
N CYS A 91 -6.88 -16.80 -16.01
CA CYS A 91 -8.03 -16.72 -15.15
C CYS A 91 -8.18 -17.97 -14.29
N LEU A 92 -8.58 -17.76 -13.04
CA LEU A 92 -8.73 -18.81 -12.04
C LEU A 92 -10.17 -18.84 -11.53
N LYS A 93 -10.63 -20.02 -11.13
CA LYS A 93 -11.81 -20.21 -10.28
C LYS A 93 -11.40 -20.90 -8.98
N GLY A 94 -12.26 -20.79 -7.96
CA GLY A 94 -12.01 -21.38 -6.64
C GLY A 94 -11.89 -20.33 -5.54
N ASN A 95 -11.44 -20.76 -4.37
CA ASN A 95 -11.14 -19.89 -3.24
C ASN A 95 -9.61 -19.80 -3.06
N PRO A 96 -8.99 -18.61 -3.18
CA PRO A 96 -7.55 -18.44 -3.04
C PRO A 96 -7.00 -18.81 -1.65
N ASP A 97 -7.85 -18.84 -0.62
CA ASP A 97 -7.50 -19.30 0.73
C ASP A 97 -7.42 -20.84 0.84
N ARG A 98 -7.90 -21.57 -0.18
CA ARG A 98 -7.90 -23.03 -0.26
C ARG A 98 -7.24 -23.47 -1.56
N ALA A 99 -5.95 -23.73 -1.49
CA ALA A 99 -5.13 -24.01 -2.66
C ALA A 99 -5.64 -25.17 -3.53
N ASP A 100 -6.25 -26.19 -2.92
CA ASP A 100 -6.86 -27.35 -3.58
C ASP A 100 -8.12 -27.00 -4.40
N SER A 101 -8.74 -25.86 -4.12
CA SER A 101 -9.93 -25.39 -4.84
C SER A 101 -9.61 -24.51 -6.05
N VAL A 102 -8.37 -24.03 -6.17
CA VAL A 102 -7.95 -23.12 -7.23
C VAL A 102 -7.64 -23.90 -8.50
N SER A 103 -8.28 -23.54 -9.60
CA SER A 103 -8.03 -24.15 -10.91
C SER A 103 -8.05 -23.10 -12.01
N SER A 104 -7.18 -23.29 -13.02
CA SER A 104 -7.15 -22.45 -14.21
C SER A 104 -8.38 -22.70 -15.08
N VAL A 105 -8.97 -21.64 -15.60
CA VAL A 105 -10.13 -21.65 -16.50
C VAL A 105 -9.97 -20.61 -17.59
N ALA A 106 -10.78 -20.72 -18.65
CA ALA A 106 -10.90 -19.64 -19.61
C ALA A 106 -11.42 -18.37 -18.92
N CYS A 107 -10.87 -17.22 -19.30
CA CYS A 107 -11.40 -15.93 -18.85
C CYS A 107 -12.83 -15.75 -19.38
N GLY A 108 -13.78 -15.61 -18.46
CA GLY A 108 -15.20 -15.58 -18.77
C GLY A 108 -16.05 -15.58 -17.50
N PRO A 109 -17.35 -15.84 -17.61
CA PRO A 109 -18.29 -15.75 -16.48
C PRO A 109 -17.97 -16.69 -15.31
N GLU A 110 -17.30 -17.81 -15.58
CA GLU A 110 -16.92 -18.79 -14.55
C GLU A 110 -15.65 -18.39 -13.78
N ALA A 111 -14.83 -17.50 -14.34
CA ALA A 111 -13.63 -17.03 -13.69
C ALA A 111 -13.98 -16.15 -12.50
N ALA A 112 -13.35 -16.44 -11.36
CA ALA A 112 -13.46 -15.60 -10.17
C ALA A 112 -12.30 -14.60 -10.09
N TYR A 113 -11.13 -14.98 -10.59
CA TYR A 113 -9.91 -14.18 -10.49
C TYR A 113 -9.14 -14.15 -11.80
N LYS A 114 -8.31 -13.11 -11.95
CA LYS A 114 -7.29 -13.00 -12.99
C LYS A 114 -5.92 -12.79 -12.36
N ILE A 115 -4.89 -13.46 -12.86
CA ILE A 115 -3.51 -13.25 -12.42
C ILE A 115 -3.01 -11.94 -13.02
N VAL A 116 -2.76 -10.95 -12.17
CA VAL A 116 -2.19 -9.65 -12.57
C VAL A 116 -0.71 -9.52 -12.22
N GLY A 117 -0.20 -10.43 -11.38
CA GLY A 117 1.19 -10.46 -10.98
C GLY A 117 1.67 -11.86 -10.65
N LYS A 118 2.94 -12.13 -10.94
CA LYS A 118 3.63 -13.37 -10.61
C LYS A 118 4.99 -13.04 -10.01
N LEU A 119 5.33 -13.67 -8.90
CA LEU A 119 6.55 -13.47 -8.14
C LEU A 119 7.12 -14.85 -7.81
N ALA A 120 8.20 -15.23 -8.47
CA ALA A 120 8.91 -16.47 -8.16
C ALA A 120 9.72 -16.33 -6.86
N ASP A 121 10.16 -17.47 -6.34
CA ASP A 121 11.09 -17.58 -5.21
C ASP A 121 10.62 -16.91 -3.91
N GLN A 122 9.31 -16.87 -3.70
CA GLN A 122 8.67 -16.27 -2.53
C GLN A 122 8.38 -17.32 -1.44
N HIS A 123 8.60 -16.97 -0.19
CA HIS A 123 8.07 -17.75 0.94
C HIS A 123 6.56 -17.51 1.08
N GLN A 124 5.81 -18.50 1.56
CA GLN A 124 4.35 -18.39 1.78
C GLN A 124 3.97 -17.15 2.63
N VAL A 125 4.83 -16.79 3.59
CA VAL A 125 4.66 -15.61 4.43
C VAL A 125 4.53 -14.31 3.62
N ALA A 126 5.10 -14.23 2.41
CA ALA A 126 5.00 -13.05 1.54
C ALA A 126 3.56 -12.69 1.15
N MET A 127 2.62 -13.64 1.19
CA MET A 127 1.18 -13.37 1.02
C MET A 127 0.67 -12.36 2.06
N ASN A 128 1.18 -12.44 3.29
CA ASN A 128 0.73 -11.63 4.42
C ASN A 128 1.49 -10.31 4.54
N PHE A 129 2.70 -10.20 3.98
CA PHE A 129 3.58 -9.03 4.14
C PHE A 129 3.71 -8.20 2.86
N GLY A 130 2.62 -8.08 2.10
CA GLY A 130 2.57 -7.14 0.99
C GLY A 130 3.34 -7.54 -0.27
N GLY A 131 3.62 -8.83 -0.49
CA GLY A 131 4.31 -9.28 -1.71
C GLY A 131 3.60 -8.84 -3.00
N CYS A 132 2.28 -8.63 -2.95
CA CYS A 132 1.47 -8.17 -4.08
C CYS A 132 1.20 -6.65 -4.12
N ASP A 133 1.90 -5.84 -3.34
CA ASP A 133 1.60 -4.40 -3.22
C ASP A 133 1.93 -3.60 -4.49
N ARG A 134 2.89 -4.08 -5.29
CA ARG A 134 3.23 -3.48 -6.59
C ARG A 134 2.16 -3.67 -7.68
N PHE A 135 1.13 -4.47 -7.41
CA PHE A 135 0.03 -4.77 -8.33
C PHE A 135 -1.26 -4.15 -7.80
N PRO A 136 -1.60 -2.90 -8.21
CA PRO A 136 -2.69 -2.14 -7.60
C PRO A 136 -4.07 -2.78 -7.81
N THR A 137 -4.26 -3.50 -8.90
CA THR A 137 -5.50 -4.24 -9.20
C THR A 137 -5.63 -5.55 -8.42
N ALA A 138 -4.57 -5.99 -7.73
CA ALA A 138 -4.63 -7.23 -6.95
C ALA A 138 -5.41 -7.01 -5.64
N SER A 139 -6.55 -7.69 -5.52
CA SER A 139 -7.39 -7.72 -4.32
C SER A 139 -7.21 -9.00 -3.50
N ALA A 140 -6.60 -10.03 -4.08
CA ALA A 140 -6.26 -11.29 -3.41
C ALA A 140 -4.85 -11.73 -3.77
N ALA A 141 -4.34 -12.71 -3.02
CA ALA A 141 -3.07 -13.37 -3.28
C ALA A 141 -3.25 -14.88 -3.18
N TYR A 142 -2.50 -15.62 -3.98
CA TYR A 142 -2.46 -17.08 -3.97
C TYR A 142 -0.99 -17.50 -4.04
N TRP A 143 -0.59 -18.46 -3.20
CA TRP A 143 0.78 -18.98 -3.22
C TRP A 143 0.75 -20.46 -3.59
N GLU A 144 1.64 -20.83 -4.51
CA GLU A 144 1.83 -22.19 -4.97
C GLU A 144 3.27 -22.63 -4.70
N GLY A 145 3.44 -23.72 -3.96
CA GLY A 145 4.76 -24.27 -3.64
C GLY A 145 4.66 -25.41 -2.64
N VAL A 146 5.82 -25.91 -2.21
CA VAL A 146 5.90 -26.93 -1.16
C VAL A 146 6.11 -26.23 0.18
N ASP A 147 5.33 -26.60 1.20
CA ASP A 147 5.49 -26.10 2.56
C ASP A 147 6.98 -26.12 2.97
N VAL A 148 7.42 -25.07 3.68
CA VAL A 148 8.81 -24.78 4.10
C VAL A 148 9.81 -24.41 2.99
N SER A 149 9.43 -24.44 1.71
CA SER A 149 10.28 -24.02 0.59
C SER A 149 9.85 -22.68 -0.02
N LYS A 150 10.61 -22.21 -1.01
CA LYS A 150 10.19 -21.09 -1.86
C LYS A 150 9.24 -21.59 -2.93
N GLY A 151 8.22 -20.79 -3.22
CA GLY A 151 7.22 -21.04 -4.24
C GLY A 151 6.96 -19.82 -5.09
N THR A 152 5.84 -19.83 -5.80
CA THR A 152 5.38 -18.71 -6.61
C THR A 152 4.21 -18.04 -5.94
N LEU A 153 4.33 -16.73 -5.71
CA LEU A 153 3.24 -15.87 -5.28
C LEU A 153 2.54 -15.27 -6.51
N PHE A 154 1.24 -15.52 -6.61
CA PHE A 154 0.35 -14.96 -7.61
C PHE A 154 -0.51 -13.87 -6.99
N CYS A 155 -0.57 -12.73 -7.68
CA CYS A 155 -1.37 -11.58 -7.29
C CYS A 155 -2.63 -11.56 -8.16
N LEU A 156 -3.79 -11.59 -7.50
CA LEU A 156 -5.07 -11.89 -8.13
C LEU A 156 -6.00 -10.68 -8.10
N GLU A 157 -6.55 -10.33 -9.25
CA GLU A 157 -7.66 -9.39 -9.38
C GLU A 157 -8.99 -10.16 -9.31
N ASP A 158 -9.91 -9.71 -8.45
CA ASP A 158 -11.27 -10.27 -8.34
C ASP A 158 -12.15 -9.77 -9.49
N LEU A 159 -12.49 -10.69 -10.40
CA LEU A 159 -13.33 -10.39 -11.57
C LEU A 159 -14.82 -10.30 -11.23
N LYS A 160 -15.25 -10.87 -10.10
CA LYS A 160 -16.65 -10.83 -9.64
C LYS A 160 -16.96 -9.57 -8.86
N ASN A 161 -15.95 -8.96 -8.25
CA ASN A 161 -16.07 -7.69 -7.55
C ASN A 161 -15.01 -6.69 -8.05
N PRO A 162 -15.05 -6.32 -9.36
CA PRO A 162 -14.14 -5.33 -9.91
C PRO A 162 -14.39 -4.00 -9.18
N GLY A 163 -13.43 -3.55 -8.37
CA GLY A 163 -13.66 -2.40 -7.49
C GLY A 163 -13.11 -2.57 -6.09
N LYS A 164 -13.04 -3.80 -5.56
CA LYS A 164 -12.51 -4.09 -4.21
C LYS A 164 -10.99 -4.02 -4.10
N GLY A 165 -10.29 -3.81 -5.21
CA GLY A 165 -8.86 -3.53 -5.22
C GLY A 165 -8.53 -2.23 -4.51
N MET A 166 -7.26 -2.01 -4.24
CA MET A 166 -6.79 -0.74 -3.69
C MET A 166 -7.08 0.38 -4.70
N PRO A 167 -7.68 1.51 -4.27
CA PRO A 167 -7.77 2.69 -5.12
C PRO A 167 -6.40 3.14 -5.62
N ALA A 168 -6.32 3.57 -6.88
CA ALA A 168 -5.13 4.17 -7.45
C ALA A 168 -5.08 5.68 -7.18
N VAL A 169 -3.89 6.28 -7.29
CA VAL A 169 -3.77 7.75 -7.29
C VAL A 169 -4.59 8.34 -8.44
N GLY A 170 -5.44 9.31 -8.11
CA GLY A 170 -6.40 9.91 -9.03
C GLY A 170 -7.80 9.31 -8.98
N ASP A 171 -7.99 8.12 -8.40
CA ASP A 171 -9.32 7.52 -8.22
C ASP A 171 -10.16 8.38 -7.28
N CYS A 172 -11.47 8.44 -7.54
CA CYS A 172 -12.43 9.15 -6.71
C CYS A 172 -13.27 8.17 -5.89
N LEU A 173 -13.53 8.55 -4.63
CA LEU A 173 -14.18 7.72 -3.63
C LEU A 173 -15.45 8.39 -3.10
N LYS A 174 -16.45 7.57 -2.78
CA LYS A 174 -17.69 8.00 -2.13
C LYS A 174 -17.48 8.28 -0.63
N GLY A 175 -18.40 9.04 -0.02
CA GLY A 175 -18.23 9.74 1.26
C GLY A 175 -18.07 8.95 2.55
N GLU A 176 -18.26 7.64 2.57
CA GLU A 176 -18.10 6.83 3.78
C GLU A 176 -16.74 6.12 3.75
N LEU A 177 -15.72 6.79 4.31
CA LEU A 177 -14.38 6.23 4.46
C LEU A 177 -14.38 5.19 5.59
N SER A 178 -14.82 3.98 5.29
CA SER A 178 -14.57 2.82 6.15
C SER A 178 -13.45 1.96 5.57
N ALA A 179 -12.59 1.43 6.43
CA ALA A 179 -11.41 0.63 6.04
C ALA A 179 -11.76 -0.59 5.16
N ALA A 180 -13.03 -1.02 5.15
CA ALA A 180 -13.52 -2.15 4.39
C ALA A 180 -14.19 -1.77 3.04
N HIS A 181 -14.59 -0.51 2.83
CA HIS A 181 -15.51 -0.14 1.74
C HIS A 181 -15.25 1.22 1.10
N ALA A 182 -14.02 1.48 0.65
CA ALA A 182 -13.79 2.59 -0.29
C ALA A 182 -14.43 2.26 -1.66
N GLU A 183 -15.67 2.69 -1.86
CA GLU A 183 -16.35 2.55 -3.16
C GLU A 183 -15.78 3.57 -4.14
N ARG A 184 -15.17 3.07 -5.23
CA ARG A 184 -14.70 3.90 -6.34
C ARG A 184 -15.88 4.36 -7.18
N VAL A 185 -15.92 5.65 -7.46
CA VAL A 185 -16.94 6.30 -8.30
C VAL A 185 -16.26 7.17 -9.35
N PRO A 186 -16.91 7.46 -10.48
CA PRO A 186 -16.41 8.48 -11.40
C PRO A 186 -16.19 9.81 -10.67
N CYS A 187 -15.09 10.50 -10.97
CA CYS A 187 -14.84 11.81 -10.41
C CYS A 187 -15.93 12.80 -10.87
N GLY A 188 -16.74 13.27 -9.92
CA GLY A 188 -17.93 14.06 -10.19
C GLY A 188 -18.66 14.41 -8.89
N PRO A 189 -19.93 14.83 -8.96
CA PRO A 189 -20.68 15.32 -7.80
C PRO A 189 -20.93 14.24 -6.72
N GLU A 190 -20.86 12.97 -7.10
CA GLU A 190 -21.02 11.84 -6.16
C GLU A 190 -19.74 11.53 -5.38
N ALA A 191 -18.59 11.96 -5.89
CA ALA A 191 -17.31 11.77 -5.22
C ALA A 191 -17.17 12.74 -4.05
N SER A 192 -16.83 12.21 -2.88
CA SER A 192 -16.47 13.03 -1.72
C SER A 192 -14.95 13.19 -1.60
N TYR A 193 -14.18 12.22 -2.09
CA TYR A 193 -12.74 12.21 -1.96
C TYR A 193 -12.05 11.85 -3.27
N LYS A 194 -10.79 12.29 -3.42
CA LYS A 194 -9.88 11.85 -4.48
C LYS A 194 -8.57 11.37 -3.87
N VAL A 195 -8.03 10.26 -4.35
CA VAL A 195 -6.76 9.72 -3.88
C VAL A 195 -5.63 10.60 -4.42
N ALA A 196 -4.98 11.36 -3.55
CA ALA A 196 -3.85 12.21 -3.88
C ALA A 196 -2.51 11.46 -3.83
N ALA A 197 -2.37 10.53 -2.90
CA ALA A 197 -1.21 9.65 -2.80
C ALA A 197 -1.54 8.35 -2.05
N ILE A 198 -0.61 7.41 -2.11
CA ILE A 198 -0.64 6.16 -1.37
C ILE A 198 0.70 6.01 -0.65
N GLU A 199 0.67 5.86 0.66
CA GLU A 199 1.85 5.67 1.50
C GLU A 199 1.81 4.27 2.14
N ASP A 200 2.98 3.74 2.53
CA ASP A 200 3.05 2.47 3.24
C ASP A 200 2.53 2.63 4.67
N GLY A 201 1.49 1.87 5.03
CA GLY A 201 1.07 1.72 6.41
C GLY A 201 2.06 0.77 7.10
N GLY A 202 2.91 1.31 7.96
CA GLY A 202 3.79 0.47 8.77
C GLY A 202 2.98 -0.56 9.59
N ALA A 203 3.61 -1.61 10.11
CA ALA A 203 2.95 -2.61 10.97
C ALA A 203 2.31 -2.01 12.25
N LEU A 204 2.64 -0.75 12.56
CA LEU A 204 2.11 0.07 13.64
C LEU A 204 1.22 1.23 13.13
N ALA A 205 0.71 1.19 11.91
CA ALA A 205 -0.06 2.27 11.29
C ALA A 205 -1.30 2.69 12.11
N GLY A 206 -1.83 1.80 12.95
CA GLY A 206 -2.88 2.15 13.93
C GLY A 206 -2.40 2.98 15.14
N LEU A 207 -1.09 3.14 15.34
CA LEU A 207 -0.48 3.76 16.53
C LEU A 207 0.43 4.97 16.23
N THR A 208 0.92 5.18 15.00
CA THR A 208 1.81 6.30 14.64
C THR A 208 1.17 7.20 13.58
N LYS A 209 0.44 8.25 13.99
CA LYS A 209 0.83 9.68 14.02
C LYS A 209 1.37 10.25 12.71
N ALA A 210 0.53 11.08 12.08
CA ALA A 210 0.80 11.96 10.94
C ALA A 210 1.06 11.24 9.62
N VAL A 211 0.04 10.59 9.07
CA VAL A 211 0.11 10.09 7.70
C VAL A 211 -0.19 11.21 6.70
N CYS A 212 0.40 11.13 5.51
CA CYS A 212 0.19 12.08 4.42
C CYS A 212 0.83 13.47 4.62
N THR A 213 1.85 13.62 5.47
CA THR A 213 2.55 14.91 5.65
C THR A 213 3.22 15.39 4.36
N LYS A 214 3.63 14.46 3.49
CA LYS A 214 4.24 14.74 2.20
C LYS A 214 3.22 15.10 1.11
N VAL A 215 1.93 15.13 1.43
CA VAL A 215 0.83 15.35 0.48
C VAL A 215 0.00 16.55 0.94
N PRO A 216 0.42 17.79 0.62
CA PRO A 216 -0.25 19.00 1.12
C PRO A 216 -1.72 19.14 0.72
N SER A 217 -2.12 18.50 -0.39
CA SER A 217 -3.51 18.49 -0.85
C SER A 217 -4.40 17.53 -0.03
N ALA A 218 -3.82 16.61 0.73
CA ALA A 218 -4.58 15.66 1.52
C ALA A 218 -5.26 16.35 2.70
N GLY A 219 -6.58 16.23 2.73
CA GLY A 219 -7.46 16.67 3.80
C GLY A 219 -7.89 15.57 4.75
N ALA A 220 -7.86 14.33 4.27
CA ALA A 220 -8.16 13.14 5.02
C ALA A 220 -7.15 12.03 4.71
N SER A 221 -7.14 11.01 5.54
CA SER A 221 -6.40 9.78 5.28
C SER A 221 -7.24 8.58 5.67
N MET A 222 -7.12 7.47 4.96
CA MET A 222 -7.73 6.21 5.37
C MET A 222 -6.76 5.05 5.26
N GLU A 223 -6.86 4.11 6.19
CA GLU A 223 -6.14 2.85 6.10
C GLU A 223 -6.89 1.91 5.14
N TRP A 224 -6.16 1.38 4.17
CA TRP A 224 -6.61 0.32 3.28
C TRP A 224 -5.83 -0.95 3.59
N LYS A 225 -6.55 -2.05 3.78
CA LYS A 225 -5.98 -3.36 4.06
C LYS A 225 -6.54 -4.38 3.09
N ARG A 226 -5.66 -5.06 2.36
CA ARG A 226 -6.08 -6.19 1.52
C ARG A 226 -6.63 -7.28 2.42
N GLN A 227 -7.73 -7.91 2.00
CA GLN A 227 -8.27 -9.07 2.71
C GLN A 227 -7.17 -10.15 2.86
N GLY A 228 -6.96 -10.62 4.09
CA GLY A 228 -5.93 -11.61 4.42
C GLY A 228 -4.49 -11.08 4.53
N SER A 229 -4.21 -9.82 4.17
CA SER A 229 -2.87 -9.24 4.36
C SER A 229 -2.69 -8.71 5.77
N LEU A 230 -1.46 -8.72 6.27
CA LEU A 230 -1.04 -7.98 7.48
C LEU A 230 -0.47 -6.60 7.13
N SER A 231 -0.03 -6.39 5.88
CA SER A 231 0.35 -5.06 5.40
C SER A 231 -0.88 -4.18 5.21
N SER A 232 -0.75 -2.90 5.55
CA SER A 232 -1.73 -1.88 5.19
C SER A 232 -1.07 -0.78 4.37
N LYS A 233 -1.90 -0.05 3.63
CA LYS A 233 -1.53 1.17 2.91
C LYS A 233 -2.36 2.29 3.47
N ILE A 234 -1.83 3.50 3.39
CA ILE A 234 -2.58 4.70 3.77
C ILE A 234 -2.88 5.48 2.50
N LEU A 235 -4.16 5.69 2.25
CA LEU A 235 -4.63 6.52 1.16
C LEU A 235 -4.69 7.96 1.67
N CYS A 236 -3.97 8.85 1.02
CA CYS A 236 -3.99 10.29 1.26
C CYS A 236 -5.06 10.90 0.37
N LEU A 237 -6.08 11.50 0.98
CA LEU A 237 -7.32 11.86 0.31
C LEU A 237 -7.52 13.38 0.27
N GLU A 238 -7.72 13.92 -0.92
CA GLU A 238 -8.28 15.25 -1.15
C GLU A 238 -9.79 15.23 -0.85
N ASP A 239 -10.28 16.15 -0.02
CA ASP A 239 -11.71 16.35 0.21
C ASP A 239 -12.29 17.21 -0.93
N LEU A 240 -13.08 16.59 -1.80
CA LEU A 240 -13.66 17.25 -2.97
C LEU A 240 -14.85 18.14 -2.59
N LYS A 241 -15.50 17.89 -1.45
CA LYS A 241 -16.64 18.67 -0.98
C LYS A 241 -16.19 19.88 -0.18
N ASN A 242 -15.07 19.75 0.53
CA ASN A 242 -14.47 20.82 1.32
C ASN A 242 -12.97 20.94 0.97
N PRO A 243 -12.60 21.52 -0.19
CA PRO A 243 -11.20 21.63 -0.61
C PRO A 243 -10.33 22.50 0.32
N ALA A 244 -10.96 23.29 1.20
CA ALA A 244 -10.31 24.04 2.27
C ALA A 244 -9.95 23.19 3.50
N ASN A 245 -10.54 21.99 3.63
CA ASN A 245 -10.23 21.01 4.67
C ASN A 245 -8.93 20.28 4.34
N ARG A 246 -7.84 21.01 4.14
CA ARG A 246 -6.49 20.47 3.93
C ARG A 246 -5.48 21.28 4.73
N ARG A 247 -4.25 20.77 4.81
CA ARG A 247 -3.16 21.53 5.44
C ARG A 247 -2.86 22.79 4.62
N PRO A 248 -2.78 23.97 5.26
CA PRO A 248 -2.40 25.19 4.56
C PRO A 248 -0.93 25.14 4.14
N ALA A 249 -0.65 25.51 2.90
CA ALA A 249 0.70 25.65 2.40
C ALA A 249 1.31 26.99 2.83
N VAL A 250 2.64 27.07 2.84
CA VAL A 250 3.34 28.34 3.08
C VAL A 250 2.92 29.35 2.01
N GLY A 251 2.59 30.56 2.46
CA GLY A 251 2.10 31.65 1.62
C GLY A 251 0.58 31.75 1.53
N GLU A 252 -0.16 30.70 1.90
CA GLU A 252 -1.62 30.74 1.94
C GLU A 252 -2.13 31.52 3.14
N CYS A 253 -3.39 31.94 3.09
CA CYS A 253 -4.00 32.69 4.16
C CYS A 253 -5.09 31.90 4.86
N MET A 254 -5.25 32.20 6.14
CA MET A 254 -6.24 31.59 7.01
C MET A 254 -7.17 32.66 7.57
N ALA A 255 -8.41 32.29 7.83
CA ALA A 255 -9.39 33.12 8.51
C ALA A 255 -9.97 32.35 9.72
N PRO A 256 -10.34 33.06 10.80
CA PRO A 256 -11.05 32.46 11.91
C PRO A 256 -12.44 31.99 11.45
N GLY A 257 -12.79 30.78 11.85
CA GLY A 257 -14.09 30.15 11.70
C GLY A 257 -14.84 30.04 13.03
N PRO A 258 -15.95 29.31 13.05
CA PRO A 258 -16.71 29.04 14.26
C PRO A 258 -15.82 28.36 15.32
N GLY A 259 -15.85 28.86 16.55
CA GLY A 259 -15.07 28.28 17.66
C GLY A 259 -13.56 28.54 17.58
N ASP A 260 -13.15 29.65 16.93
CA ASP A 260 -11.75 30.05 16.74
C ASP A 260 -10.91 29.07 15.91
N GLU A 261 -11.55 28.14 15.18
CA GLU A 261 -10.87 27.24 14.27
C GLU A 261 -10.39 28.01 13.03
N LEU A 262 -9.11 27.91 12.67
CA LEU A 262 -8.61 28.56 11.46
C LEU A 262 -8.87 27.69 10.23
N HIS A 263 -9.45 28.29 9.20
CA HIS A 263 -9.66 27.63 7.91
C HIS A 263 -8.95 28.39 6.79
N LEU A 264 -8.60 27.68 5.73
CA LEU A 264 -8.06 28.28 4.51
C LEU A 264 -9.04 29.30 3.91
N ALA A 265 -8.53 30.48 3.55
CA ALA A 265 -9.31 31.55 2.96
C ALA A 265 -8.50 32.30 1.90
N PRO A 266 -9.16 32.92 0.90
CA PRO A 266 -8.48 33.85 0.00
C PRO A 266 -7.77 34.95 0.81
N CYS A 267 -6.53 35.28 0.45
CA CYS A 267 -5.74 36.25 1.21
C CYS A 267 -6.38 37.63 1.35
N ALA A 268 -7.21 38.05 0.39
CA ALA A 268 -8.00 39.28 0.49
C ALA A 268 -8.99 39.28 1.67
N LYS A 269 -9.38 38.11 2.16
CA LYS A 269 -10.30 37.91 3.30
C LYS A 269 -9.61 37.28 4.51
N GLY A 270 -8.37 36.81 4.37
CA GLY A 270 -7.61 36.17 5.44
C GLY A 270 -7.26 37.14 6.57
N ALA A 271 -7.17 36.60 7.79
CA ALA A 271 -6.69 37.32 8.96
C ALA A 271 -5.17 37.11 9.16
N ALA A 272 -4.63 35.98 8.70
CA ALA A 272 -3.23 35.66 8.82
C ALA A 272 -2.70 34.91 7.59
N LYS A 273 -1.41 35.04 7.31
CA LYS A 273 -0.67 34.36 6.25
C LYS A 273 0.28 33.34 6.85
N VAL A 274 0.33 32.13 6.30
CA VAL A 274 1.25 31.08 6.73
C VAL A 274 2.67 31.42 6.27
N LEU A 275 3.58 31.60 7.22
CA LEU A 275 5.01 31.80 6.95
C LEU A 275 5.79 30.49 6.95
N GLY A 276 5.34 29.51 7.73
CA GLY A 276 6.10 28.30 7.98
C GLY A 276 5.31 27.25 8.74
N GLN A 277 5.91 26.07 8.83
CA GLN A 277 5.37 24.92 9.55
C GLN A 277 6.46 24.34 10.46
N VAL A 278 6.06 23.94 11.66
CA VAL A 278 6.90 23.23 12.63
C VAL A 278 6.22 21.90 12.93
N GLU A 279 6.87 20.81 12.53
CA GLU A 279 6.38 19.46 12.76
C GLU A 279 6.87 18.89 14.10
N GLY A 280 6.20 17.86 14.60
CA GLY A 280 6.67 17.07 15.74
C GLY A 280 6.45 17.68 17.12
N LEU A 281 5.74 18.82 17.21
CA LEU A 281 5.40 19.41 18.50
C LEU A 281 4.30 18.59 19.18
N THR A 282 4.45 18.39 20.49
CA THR A 282 3.40 17.78 21.31
C THR A 282 2.34 18.83 21.66
N LYS A 283 1.13 18.38 22.02
CA LYS A 283 0.10 19.28 22.57
C LYS A 283 0.57 20.03 23.83
N LEU A 284 1.53 19.48 24.59
CA LEU A 284 2.14 20.16 25.73
C LEU A 284 3.09 21.27 25.29
N ASP A 285 3.86 21.06 24.21
CA ASP A 285 4.73 22.10 23.66
C ASP A 285 3.93 23.31 23.18
N THR A 286 2.78 23.09 22.54
CA THR A 286 1.92 24.17 22.04
C THR A 286 1.30 25.02 23.15
N VAL A 287 1.19 24.50 24.37
CA VAL A 287 0.62 25.24 25.52
C VAL A 287 1.72 25.86 26.40
N SER A 288 2.91 25.22 26.46
CA SER A 288 4.01 25.66 27.32
C SER A 288 4.98 26.64 26.66
N LYS A 289 5.12 26.62 25.33
CA LYS A 289 6.03 27.50 24.59
C LYS A 289 5.31 28.70 24.00
N THR A 290 6.00 29.82 23.98
CA THR A 290 5.52 31.04 23.32
C THR A 290 5.62 30.95 21.80
N VAL A 291 4.84 31.77 21.08
CA VAL A 291 4.94 31.87 19.61
C VAL A 291 6.38 32.16 19.16
N LYS A 292 7.11 33.01 19.89
CA LYS A 292 8.50 33.36 19.59
C LYS A 292 9.45 32.17 19.67
N GLU A 293 9.22 31.25 20.61
CA GLU A 293 10.04 30.04 20.76
C GLU A 293 9.70 28.99 19.69
N ILE A 294 8.41 28.82 19.41
CA ILE A 294 7.93 27.87 18.39
C ILE A 294 8.36 28.32 16.99
N CYS A 295 8.16 29.60 16.69
CA CYS A 295 8.33 30.19 15.35
C CYS A 295 9.64 30.96 15.19
N LYS A 296 10.68 30.63 15.95
CA LYS A 296 11.97 31.33 15.92
C LYS A 296 12.62 31.39 14.53
N ASP A 297 12.36 30.39 13.69
CA ASP A 297 12.93 30.27 12.34
C ASP A 297 12.10 31.02 11.28
N PHE A 298 10.96 31.61 11.67
CA PHE A 298 10.03 32.32 10.78
C PHE A 298 9.88 33.78 11.22
N PRO A 299 10.84 34.65 10.85
CA PRO A 299 10.80 36.05 11.24
C PRO A 299 9.52 36.72 10.71
N GLY A 300 8.84 37.46 11.57
CA GLY A 300 7.56 38.10 11.26
C GLY A 300 6.32 37.28 11.64
N ALA A 301 6.50 36.06 12.15
CA ALA A 301 5.41 35.31 12.78
C ALA A 301 5.03 35.96 14.12
N ASP A 302 3.76 36.37 14.24
CA ASP A 302 3.18 36.96 15.45
C ASP A 302 2.04 36.10 16.03
N GLN A 303 1.64 35.05 15.30
CA GLN A 303 0.67 34.05 15.74
C GLN A 303 1.18 32.63 15.46
N ALA A 304 0.67 31.66 16.21
CA ALA A 304 0.87 30.24 15.94
C ALA A 304 -0.46 29.50 16.04
N ALA A 305 -0.68 28.53 15.15
CA ALA A 305 -1.87 27.70 15.17
C ALA A 305 -1.52 26.23 15.00
N SER A 306 -2.06 25.37 15.84
CA SER A 306 -1.81 23.94 15.76
C SER A 306 -2.93 23.23 15.00
N TRP A 307 -2.56 22.37 14.05
CA TRP A 307 -3.47 21.41 13.44
C TRP A 307 -3.07 20.00 13.87
N SER A 308 -4.05 19.25 14.37
CA SER A 308 -3.85 17.85 14.69
C SER A 308 -5.04 17.06 14.18
N ALA A 309 -4.77 15.94 13.50
CA ALA A 309 -5.79 14.95 13.25
C ALA A 309 -6.39 14.48 14.59
N GLN A 310 -7.70 14.23 14.62
CA GLN A 310 -8.41 13.73 15.79
C GLN A 310 -7.73 12.46 16.33
N GLY A 311 -7.43 12.42 17.63
CA GLY A 311 -6.70 11.32 18.27
C GLY A 311 -5.17 11.39 18.20
N SER A 312 -4.57 12.36 17.49
CA SER A 312 -3.12 12.58 17.50
C SER A 312 -2.64 13.37 18.73
N PHE A 313 -1.54 12.94 19.34
CA PHE A 313 -0.82 13.73 20.38
C PHE A 313 0.26 14.66 19.82
N THR A 314 0.61 14.52 18.53
CA THR A 314 1.48 15.45 17.82
C THR A 314 0.64 16.35 16.93
N ALA A 315 1.00 17.63 16.88
CA ALA A 315 0.38 18.61 16.02
C ALA A 315 1.42 19.21 15.07
N THR A 316 1.00 19.55 13.87
CA THR A 316 1.76 20.46 13.01
C THR A 316 1.38 21.87 13.43
N THR A 317 2.35 22.68 13.83
CA THR A 317 2.11 24.08 14.19
C THR A 317 2.48 24.98 13.02
N TYR A 318 1.55 25.82 12.61
CA TYR A 318 1.74 26.85 11.59
C TYR A 318 2.18 28.14 12.25
N CYS A 319 3.24 28.72 11.71
CA CYS A 319 3.72 30.04 12.08
C CYS A 319 3.07 31.06 11.15
N LEU A 320 2.33 31.99 11.73
CA LEU A 320 1.40 32.86 11.02
C LEU A 320 1.80 34.33 11.21
N GLN A 321 1.61 35.13 10.16
CA GLN A 321 1.74 36.57 10.20
C GLN A 321 0.37 37.22 10.02
N SER A 322 -0.05 38.06 10.97
CA SER A 322 -1.28 38.85 10.85
C SER A 322 -1.26 39.70 9.58
N VAL A 323 -2.31 39.56 8.76
CA VAL A 323 -2.52 40.45 7.62
C VAL A 323 -3.21 41.69 8.16
N ARG A 324 -2.45 42.77 8.41
CA ARG A 324 -3.03 44.05 8.80
C ARG A 324 -3.94 44.53 7.67
N LYS A 325 -5.22 44.71 7.98
CA LYS A 325 -6.18 45.40 7.10
C LYS A 325 -6.01 46.91 7.21
#